data_AF-A0A3L7UDL1-F1
#
_entry.id   AF-A0A3L7UDL1-F1
#
_cell.length_a   1.000
_cell.length_b   1.000
_cell.length_c   1.000
_cell.angle_alpha   90.00
_cell.angle_beta   90.00
_cell.angle_gamma   90.00
#
_symmetry.space_group_name_H-M   'P 1'
#
loop_
_entity.id
_entity.type
_entity.pdbx_description
1 polymer ?
#
loop_
_entity_poly.entity_id
_entity_poly.type
_entity_poly.pdbx_seq_one_letter_code
_entity_poly.pdbx_strand_id
1 'polypeptide(L)' 'MLLGIGFTPMGMLIVGLVALLMFGKRLPDVMKSLGRSVTEFKKGINETTSEDDPPAKS' A
#
# COMPACT_ATOMS: atom_id res chain seq x y z
N MET A 1 -19.07 18.37 17.43
CA MET A 1 -19.75 17.08 17.15
C MET A 1 -19.47 16.49 15.75
N LEU A 2 -18.94 17.26 14.78
CA LEU A 2 -18.79 16.77 13.39
C LEU A 2 -17.45 16.05 13.08
N LEU A 3 -16.41 16.20 13.92
CA LEU A 3 -15.09 15.61 13.65
C LEU A 3 -14.95 14.12 14.03
N GLY A 4 -15.92 13.54 14.72
CA GLY A 4 -15.85 12.16 15.21
C GLY A 4 -16.28 11.10 14.18
N ILE A 5 -16.98 11.47 13.11
CA ILE A 5 -17.62 10.49 12.23
C ILE A 5 -16.57 9.71 11.44
N GLY A 6 -15.49 10.35 11.00
CA GLY A 6 -14.47 9.76 10.14
C GLY A 6 -13.62 8.66 10.80
N PHE A 7 -13.42 8.71 12.12
CA PHE A 7 -12.59 7.74 12.85
C PHE A 7 -13.41 6.70 13.62
N THR A 8 -14.74 6.70 13.47
CA THR A 8 -15.59 5.65 14.04
C THR A 8 -15.53 4.40 13.16
N PRO A 9 -15.63 3.19 13.75
CA PRO A 9 -15.70 1.94 12.98
C PRO A 9 -16.80 1.96 11.91
N MET A 10 -17.93 2.61 12.20
CA MET A 10 -19.03 2.79 11.24
C MET A 10 -18.68 3.76 10.10
N GLY A 11 -17.95 4.84 10.39
CA GLY A 11 -17.50 5.79 9.38
C GLY A 11 -16.53 5.18 8.37
N MET A 12 -15.58 4.37 8.82
CA MET A 12 -14.65 3.65 7.93
C MET A 12 -15.39 2.68 7.00
N LEU A 13 -16.43 1.99 7.49
CA LEU A 13 -17.27 1.13 6.66
C LEU A 13 -18.02 1.91 5.58
N ILE A 14 -18.57 3.08 5.90
CA ILE A 14 -19.26 3.93 4.92
C ILE A 14 -18.29 4.42 3.85
N VAL A 15 -17.10 4.88 4.23
CA VAL A 15 -16.06 5.32 3.28
C VAL A 15 -15.61 4.15 2.40
N GLY A 16 -15.40 2.98 2.98
CA GLY A 16 -15.08 1.76 2.25
C GLY A 16 -16.18 1.35 1.26
N LEU A 17 -17.45 1.49 1.66
CA LEU A 17 -18.60 1.20 0.80
C LEU A 17 -18.70 2.19 -0.36
N VAL A 18 -18.52 3.49 -0.12
CA VAL A 18 -18.52 4.52 -1.18
C VAL A 18 -17.35 4.29 -2.15
N ALA A 19 -16.16 4.01 -1.62
CA ALA A 19 -15.01 3.64 -2.45
C ALA A 19 -15.28 2.37 -3.26
N LEU A 20 -15.94 1.36 -2.68
CA LEU A 20 -16.33 0.15 -3.39
C LEU A 20 -17.41 0.40 -4.44
N LEU A 21 -18.30 1.37 -4.27
CA LEU A 21 -19.27 1.74 -5.32
C LEU A 21 -18.60 2.51 -6.47
N MET A 22 -17.64 3.41 -6.16
CA MET A 22 -16.88 4.14 -7.19
C MET A 22 -15.92 3.23 -7.97
N PHE A 23 -15.15 2.41 -7.26
CA PHE A 23 -14.11 1.58 -7.85
C PHE A 23 -14.63 0.18 -8.21
N GLY A 24 -15.70 -0.30 -7.59
CA GLY A 24 -16.30 -1.60 -7.86
C GLY A 24 -15.28 -2.73 -7.79
N LYS A 25 -15.27 -3.55 -8.84
CA LYS A 25 -14.30 -4.63 -9.05
C LYS A 25 -12.87 -4.16 -9.34
N ARG A 26 -12.62 -2.87 -9.57
CA ARG A 26 -11.27 -2.33 -9.89
C ARG A 26 -10.43 -2.09 -8.64
N LEU A 27 -11.04 -2.02 -7.45
CA LEU A 27 -10.32 -1.87 -6.18
C LEU A 27 -9.23 -2.94 -5.97
N PRO A 28 -9.51 -4.25 -6.12
CA PRO A 28 -8.48 -5.29 -6.02
C PRO A 28 -7.44 -5.22 -7.15
N ASP A 29 -7.81 -4.77 -8.34
CA ASP A 29 -6.87 -4.63 -9.46
C ASP A 29 -5.87 -3.49 -9.18
N VAL A 30 -6.34 -2.36 -8.65
CA VAL A 30 -5.51 -1.22 -8.21
C VAL A 30 -4.61 -1.61 -7.03
N MET A 31 -5.13 -2.37 -6.05
CA MET A 31 -4.30 -2.89 -4.96
C MET A 31 -3.22 -3.84 -5.47
N LYS A 32 -3.54 -4.73 -6.42
CA LYS A 32 -2.56 -5.63 -7.02
C LYS A 32 -1.47 -4.88 -7.77
N SER A 33 -1.82 -3.86 -8.56
CA SER A 33 -0.84 -3.07 -9.30
C SER A 33 0.04 -2.23 -8.37
N LEU A 34 -0.53 -1.60 -7.34
CA LEU A 34 0.25 -0.88 -6.32
C LEU A 34 1.13 -1.85 -5.53
N GLY A 35 0.62 -3.00 -5.11
CA GLY A 35 1.37 -3.98 -4.33
C GLY A 35 2.59 -4.51 -5.09
N ARG A 36 2.44 -4.75 -6.40
CA ARG A 36 3.57 -5.08 -7.29
C ARG A 36 4.60 -3.95 -7.33
N SER A 37 4.16 -2.71 -7.58
CA SER A 37 5.04 -1.54 -7.65
C SER A 37 5.80 -1.28 -6.34
N VAL A 38 5.14 -1.38 -5.19
CA VAL A 38 5.78 -1.25 -3.87
C VAL A 38 6.77 -2.37 -3.61
N THR A 39 6.47 -3.59 -4.05
CA THR A 39 7.38 -4.74 -3.90
C THR A 39 8.64 -4.58 -4.73
N GLU A 40 8.51 -4.19 -6.00
CA GLU A 40 9.63 -3.92 -6.90
C GLU A 40 10.45 -2.72 -6.42
N PHE A 41 9.80 -1.66 -5.95
CA PHE A 41 10.46 -0.49 -5.35
C PHE A 41 11.28 -0.89 -4.11
N LYS A 42 10.71 -1.71 -3.22
CA LYS A 42 11.42 -2.23 -2.04
C LYS A 42 12.61 -3.10 -2.44
N LYS A 43 12.46 -3.93 -3.47
CA LYS A 43 13.53 -4.78 -3.99
C LYS A 43 14.68 -3.95 -4.55
N GLY A 44 14.40 -2.95 -5.39
CA GLY A 44 15.42 -2.06 -5.96
C GLY A 44 16.20 -1.26 -4.90
N ILE A 45 15.52 -0.78 -3.86
CA ILE A 45 16.19 -0.11 -2.73
C ILE A 45 17.11 -1.06 -1.97
N ASN A 46 16.66 -2.29 -1.72
CA ASN A 46 17.43 -3.28 -0.96
C ASN A 46 18.66 -3.77 -1.75
N GLU A 47 18.54 -3.93 -3.07
CA GLU A 47 19.67 -4.24 -3.96
C GLU A 47 20.72 -3.11 -3.87
N THR A 48 20.29 -1.86 -4.03
CA THR A 48 21.19 -0.69 -3.94
C THR A 48 21.88 -0.56 -2.59
N THR A 49 21.19 -0.91 -1.49
CA THR A 49 21.76 -0.85 -0.13
C THR A 49 22.72 -2.02 0.15
N SER A 50 22.51 -3.17 -0.50
CA SER A 50 23.32 -4.38 -0.28
C SER A 50 24.60 -4.41 -1.11
N GLU A 51 24.73 -3.55 -2.13
CA GLU A 51 25.94 -3.42 -2.96
C GLU A 51 27.08 -2.64 -2.26
N ASP A 52 26.85 -2.11 -1.06
CA ASP A 52 27.86 -1.45 -0.20
C ASP A 52 28.51 -2.37 0.85
N ASP A 53 28.28 -3.69 0.79
CA ASP A 53 29.02 -4.67 1.61
C ASP A 53 30.16 -5.28 0.77
N PRO A 54 31.42 -4.80 0.91
CA PRO A 54 32.54 -5.39 0.20
C PRO A 54 32.68 -6.85 0.61
N PRO A 55 32.94 -7.79 -0.31
CA PRO A 55 33.15 -9.17 0.05
C PRO A 55 34.32 -9.23 1.03
N ALA A 56 34.02 -9.55 2.28
CA ALA A 56 35.00 -9.94 3.27
C ALA A 56 35.69 -11.21 2.73
N LYS A 57 36.73 -10.99 1.93
CA LYS A 57 37.72 -11.98 1.53
C LYS A 57 38.36 -12.53 2.81
N SER A 58 38.13 -13.83 3.01
CA SER A 58 39.12 -14.88 3.34
C SER A 58 40.44 -14.41 3.96
#